data_AF-A0AA39W2Q0-F1
#
_entry.id   AF-A0AA39W2Q0-F1
#
_cell.length_a   1.000
_cell.length_b   1.000
_cell.length_c   1.000
_cell.angle_alpha   90.00
_cell.angle_beta   90.00
_cell.angle_gamma   90.00
#
_symmetry.space_group_name_H-M   'P 1'
#
loop_
_entity.id
_entity.type
_entity.pdbx_description
1 polymer ?
#
loop_
_entity_poly.entity_id
_entity_poly.type
_entity_poly.pdbx_seq_one_letter_code
_entity_poly.pdbx_strand_id
1 'polypeptide(L)'
;MFGFTQGCLPTHRWDELNAFFKKSGWSGNELCGSGVGTRVAADQYASDTISLQNIVQNTYKDMESKPLTIAPEGFFDANWFKEFLDKSGKSVEVITHCIYNLGLGVDHQHLVDMIIDPSYLDGEINTFSQLENIVKSSATSAVAWVGE
;
A
#
# COMPACT_ATOMS: atom_id res chain seq x y z
N MET A 1 -17.09 -11.62 15.77
CA MET A 1 -17.68 -10.32 15.37
C MET A 1 -16.51 -9.34 15.23
N PHE A 2 -16.25 -8.82 14.03
CA PHE A 2 -14.97 -8.24 13.58
C PHE A 2 -14.57 -6.88 14.20
N GLY A 3 -14.86 -6.61 15.47
CA GLY A 3 -14.25 -5.50 16.21
C GLY A 3 -14.39 -4.10 15.58
N PHE A 4 -15.38 -3.87 14.71
CA PHE A 4 -15.58 -2.57 14.09
C PHE A 4 -15.83 -1.51 15.18
N THR A 5 -14.96 -0.52 15.24
CA THR A 5 -15.10 0.64 16.14
C THR A 5 -16.30 1.48 15.72
N GLN A 6 -16.93 2.16 16.68
CA GLN A 6 -17.99 3.11 16.41
C GLN A 6 -17.44 4.24 15.52
N GLY A 7 -17.78 4.20 14.21
CA GLY A 7 -17.14 5.01 13.15
C GLY A 7 -17.48 6.50 13.13
N CYS A 8 -18.01 7.06 14.22
CA CYS A 8 -18.44 8.46 14.24
C CYS A 8 -17.30 9.37 14.73
N LEU A 9 -16.47 9.85 13.82
CA LEU A 9 -15.60 11.00 14.12
C LEU A 9 -16.48 12.25 14.34
N PRO A 10 -16.16 13.10 15.34
CA PRO A 10 -16.72 14.45 15.44
C PRO A 10 -16.45 15.27 14.17
N THR A 11 -17.35 16.18 13.81
CA THR A 11 -17.26 16.97 12.55
C THR A 11 -15.91 17.66 12.34
N HIS A 12 -15.34 18.28 13.39
CA HIS A 12 -14.03 18.95 13.27
C HIS A 12 -12.88 18.00 12.87
N ARG A 13 -12.93 16.74 13.31
CA ARG A 13 -11.95 15.70 12.95
C ARG A 13 -12.14 15.20 11.53
N TRP A 14 -13.39 15.09 11.08
CA TRP A 14 -13.68 14.85 9.67
C TRP A 14 -13.16 15.98 8.78
N ASP A 15 -13.27 17.23 9.21
CA ASP A 15 -12.79 18.38 8.45
C ASP A 15 -11.26 18.38 8.30
N GLU A 16 -10.52 18.03 9.35
CA GLU A 16 -9.06 17.87 9.30
C GLU A 16 -8.62 16.80 8.29
N LEU A 17 -9.25 15.62 8.34
CA LEU A 17 -8.97 14.52 7.42
C LEU A 17 -9.33 14.90 5.97
N ASN A 18 -10.49 15.52 5.77
CA ASN A 18 -10.93 15.99 4.44
C ASN A 18 -10.02 17.10 3.89
N ALA A 19 -9.52 18.01 4.73
CA ALA A 19 -8.58 19.04 4.33
C ALA A 19 -7.25 18.43 3.88
N PHE A 20 -6.79 17.37 4.53
CA PHE A 20 -5.63 16.60 4.06
C PHE A 20 -5.88 16.02 2.68
N PHE A 21 -6.95 15.24 2.49
CA PHE A 21 -7.24 14.62 1.18
C PHE A 21 -7.32 15.64 0.05
N LYS A 22 -7.93 16.81 0.30
CA LYS A 22 -7.98 17.91 -0.68
C LYS A 22 -6.61 18.53 -0.98
N LYS A 23 -5.71 18.59 -0.01
CA LYS A 23 -4.39 19.21 -0.15
C LYS A 23 -3.36 18.26 -0.74
N SER A 24 -3.33 17.00 -0.29
CA SER A 24 -2.42 15.97 -0.78
C SER A 24 -2.87 15.39 -2.12
N GLY A 25 -4.16 15.52 -2.46
CA GLY A 25 -4.73 14.82 -3.61
C GLY A 25 -4.67 13.31 -3.44
N TRP A 26 -4.58 12.83 -2.19
CA TRP A 26 -4.39 11.41 -1.88
C TRP A 26 -5.55 10.57 -2.42
N SER A 27 -5.26 9.98 -3.57
CA SER A 27 -5.96 8.89 -4.22
C SER A 27 -4.86 7.89 -4.60
N GLY A 28 -4.16 7.39 -3.59
CA GLY A 28 -2.99 6.54 -3.75
C GLY A 28 -3.39 5.15 -4.19
N ASN A 29 -3.51 4.93 -5.50
CA ASN A 29 -3.60 3.60 -6.11
C ASN A 29 -2.60 3.54 -7.25
N GLU A 30 -1.76 2.51 -7.26
CA GLU A 30 -0.80 2.19 -8.32
C GLU A 30 0.15 3.34 -8.71
N LEU A 31 0.49 4.22 -7.77
CA LEU A 31 1.40 5.35 -7.99
C LEU A 31 2.88 5.00 -7.78
N CYS A 32 3.18 3.82 -7.22
CA CYS A 32 4.54 3.38 -6.90
C CYS A 32 5.20 2.63 -8.06
N GLY A 33 6.53 2.56 -8.04
CA GLY A 33 7.31 1.74 -8.97
C GLY A 33 6.96 1.96 -10.45
N SER A 34 6.56 0.89 -11.13
CA SER A 34 6.17 0.90 -12.54
C SER A 34 4.73 1.37 -12.82
N GLY A 35 4.09 2.03 -11.84
CA GLY A 35 2.69 2.49 -11.83
C GLY A 35 2.08 2.99 -13.14
N VAL A 36 0.74 2.95 -13.20
CA VAL A 36 -0.05 3.31 -14.38
C VAL A 36 -0.34 4.82 -14.38
N GLY A 37 0.22 5.52 -15.37
CA GLY A 37 0.04 6.97 -15.50
C GLY A 37 0.97 7.76 -14.60
N THR A 38 0.41 8.42 -13.57
CA THR A 38 1.18 9.25 -12.63
C THR A 38 2.01 8.38 -11.71
N ARG A 39 3.29 8.74 -11.53
CA ARG A 39 4.22 8.03 -10.65
C ARG A 39 4.78 8.97 -9.60
N VAL A 40 4.87 8.48 -8.38
CA VAL A 40 5.42 9.22 -7.25
C VAL A 40 6.68 8.49 -6.79
N ALA A 41 7.76 9.25 -6.62
CA ALA A 41 9.02 8.70 -6.11
C ALA A 41 8.85 8.22 -4.65
N ALA A 42 9.60 7.19 -4.27
CA ALA A 42 9.47 6.53 -2.97
C ALA A 42 9.68 7.49 -1.80
N ASP A 43 10.55 8.48 -1.97
CA ASP A 43 10.86 9.49 -0.97
C ASP A 43 9.69 10.44 -0.70
N GLN A 44 9.05 10.94 -1.76
CA GLN A 44 7.88 11.78 -1.66
C GLN A 44 6.71 10.98 -1.09
N TYR A 45 6.49 9.75 -1.57
CA TYR A 45 5.42 8.88 -1.06
C TYR A 45 5.60 8.57 0.43
N ALA A 46 6.84 8.32 0.88
CA ALA A 46 7.16 8.15 2.30
C ALA A 46 6.84 9.40 3.13
N SER A 47 7.22 10.59 2.66
CA SER A 47 6.90 11.86 3.33
C SER A 47 5.39 12.08 3.46
N ASP A 48 4.65 11.76 2.39
CA ASP A 48 3.18 11.89 2.38
C ASP A 48 2.51 10.87 3.29
N THR A 49 3.06 9.64 3.35
CA THR A 49 2.57 8.60 4.26
C THR A 49 2.84 8.93 5.73
N ILE A 50 4.01 9.49 6.05
CA ILE A 50 4.31 10.01 7.40
C ILE A 50 3.32 11.11 7.77
N SER A 51 3.02 12.02 6.83
CA SER A 51 2.05 13.10 7.06
C SER A 51 0.65 12.55 7.30
N LEU A 52 0.20 11.57 6.50
CA LEU A 52 -1.07 10.88 6.67
C LEU A 52 -1.15 10.20 8.04
N GLN A 53 -0.12 9.43 8.42
CA GLN A 53 -0.08 8.73 9.69
C GLN A 53 -0.18 9.71 10.87
N ASN A 54 0.52 10.85 10.83
CA ASN A 54 0.40 11.89 11.86
C ASN A 54 -1.02 12.44 11.97
N ILE A 55 -1.70 12.66 10.84
CA ILE A 55 -3.09 13.13 10.82
C ILE A 55 -4.01 12.08 11.41
N VAL A 56 -3.87 10.81 11.01
CA VAL A 56 -4.65 9.70 11.58
C VAL A 56 -4.42 9.61 13.09
N GLN A 57 -3.18 9.64 13.56
CA GLN A 57 -2.86 9.57 14.98
C GLN A 57 -3.47 10.73 15.78
N ASN A 58 -3.46 11.95 15.23
CA ASN A 58 -4.06 13.13 15.86
C ASN A 58 -5.60 13.07 15.85
N THR A 59 -6.18 12.66 14.72
CA THR A 59 -7.62 12.56 14.50
C THR A 59 -8.24 11.52 15.42
N TYR A 60 -7.54 10.41 15.66
CA TYR A 60 -8.02 9.29 16.47
C TYR A 60 -7.33 9.22 17.84
N LYS A 61 -6.70 10.31 18.32
CA LYS A 61 -5.90 10.32 19.57
C LYS A 61 -6.67 9.89 20.83
N ASP A 62 -7.96 10.21 20.88
CA ASP A 62 -8.85 9.93 22.03
C ASP A 62 -9.72 8.67 21.81
N MET A 63 -9.47 7.94 20.72
CA MET A 63 -10.16 6.69 20.42
C MET A 63 -9.34 5.51 20.94
N GLU A 64 -10.02 4.49 21.47
CA GLU A 64 -9.37 3.25 21.95
C GLU A 64 -8.65 2.51 20.83
N SER A 65 -9.24 2.52 19.62
CA SER A 65 -8.67 1.91 18.44
C SER A 65 -8.50 2.95 17.32
N LYS A 66 -7.39 2.82 16.60
CA LYS A 66 -6.95 3.72 15.56
C LYS A 66 -6.88 2.97 14.23
N PRO A 67 -7.21 3.62 13.10
CA PRO A 67 -7.01 3.03 11.79
C PRO A 67 -5.54 2.72 11.54
N LEU A 68 -5.28 1.62 10.83
CA LEU A 68 -3.94 1.31 10.33
C LEU A 68 -3.61 2.18 9.12
N THR A 69 -2.34 2.58 9.00
CA THR A 69 -1.82 3.23 7.80
C THR A 69 -1.34 2.15 6.81
N ILE A 70 -2.04 2.06 5.67
CA ILE A 70 -1.83 1.06 4.61
C ILE A 70 -1.32 1.77 3.35
N ALA A 71 -0.26 1.25 2.74
CA ALA A 71 0.41 1.82 1.56
C ALA A 71 1.38 0.81 0.93
N PRO A 72 1.87 0.98 -0.31
CA PRO A 72 1.46 2.00 -1.29
C PRO A 72 0.30 1.61 -2.21
N GLU A 73 -0.23 0.37 -2.13
CA GLU A 73 -1.27 -0.15 -3.02
C GLU A 73 -0.89 -0.02 -4.51
N GLY A 74 0.27 -0.56 -4.90
CA GLY A 74 0.67 -0.57 -6.30
C GLY A 74 1.61 -1.69 -6.70
N PHE A 75 2.10 -1.64 -7.93
CA PHE A 75 2.98 -2.68 -8.47
C PHE A 75 4.30 -2.75 -7.71
N PHE A 76 4.72 -3.98 -7.40
CA PHE A 76 5.96 -4.22 -6.69
C PHE A 76 7.18 -3.84 -7.52
N ASP A 77 8.01 -2.95 -6.97
CA ASP A 77 9.37 -2.67 -7.43
C ASP A 77 10.30 -2.76 -6.21
N ALA A 78 11.28 -3.66 -6.25
CA ALA A 78 12.10 -3.98 -5.10
C ALA A 78 12.89 -2.77 -4.55
N ASN A 79 13.41 -1.92 -5.43
CA ASN A 79 14.19 -0.76 -5.01
C ASN A 79 13.28 0.33 -4.43
N TRP A 80 12.14 0.57 -5.08
CA TRP A 80 11.15 1.54 -4.64
C TRP A 80 10.60 1.15 -3.27
N PHE A 81 10.20 -0.11 -3.07
CA PHE A 81 9.63 -0.61 -1.81
C PHE A 81 10.65 -0.56 -0.67
N LYS A 82 11.91 -0.92 -0.97
CA LYS A 82 12.99 -0.82 0.01
C LYS A 82 13.23 0.63 0.43
N GLU A 83 13.36 1.55 -0.53
CA GLU A 83 13.55 2.97 -0.24
C GLU A 83 12.36 3.56 0.54
N PHE A 84 11.14 3.21 0.13
CA PHE A 84 9.91 3.64 0.80
C PHE A 84 9.89 3.20 2.26
N LEU A 85 10.10 1.91 2.55
CA LEU A 85 10.12 1.39 3.92
C LEU A 85 11.25 1.98 4.76
N ASP A 86 12.44 2.15 4.18
CA ASP A 86 13.60 2.75 4.84
C ASP A 86 13.29 4.21 5.26
N LYS A 87 12.53 4.95 4.44
CA LYS A 87 12.18 6.37 4.68
C LYS A 87 10.91 6.58 5.50
N SER A 88 9.90 5.72 5.35
CA SER A 88 8.63 5.82 6.08
C SER A 88 8.76 5.33 7.51
N GLY A 89 9.76 4.50 7.80
CA GLY A 89 9.99 3.94 9.13
C GLY A 89 8.75 3.20 9.67
N LYS A 90 8.28 3.62 10.84
CA LYS A 90 7.10 3.04 11.53
C LYS A 90 5.77 3.69 11.15
N SER A 91 5.77 4.63 10.20
CA SER A 91 4.55 5.32 9.78
C SER A 91 3.69 4.49 8.82
N VAL A 92 4.22 3.37 8.31
CA VAL A 92 3.45 2.35 7.57
C VAL A 92 3.27 1.14 8.48
N GLU A 93 2.04 0.71 8.65
CA GLU A 93 1.68 -0.44 9.50
C GLU A 93 1.36 -1.68 8.66
N VAL A 94 0.91 -1.48 7.42
CA VAL A 94 0.70 -2.55 6.44
C VAL A 94 1.31 -2.12 5.11
N ILE A 95 2.25 -2.92 4.59
CA ILE A 95 2.79 -2.74 3.24
C ILE A 95 1.95 -3.56 2.25
N THR A 96 1.45 -2.93 1.19
CA THR A 96 0.59 -3.58 0.18
C THR A 96 1.19 -3.52 -1.22
N HIS A 97 0.92 -4.55 -2.02
CA HIS A 97 1.18 -4.53 -3.46
C HIS A 97 -0.04 -5.05 -4.25
N CYS A 98 -0.07 -4.75 -5.54
CA CYS A 98 -1.06 -5.27 -6.48
C CYS A 98 -0.48 -6.42 -7.29
N ILE A 99 -1.30 -7.43 -7.60
CA ILE A 99 -0.90 -8.63 -8.33
C ILE A 99 -1.83 -8.87 -9.51
N TYR A 100 -1.22 -9.05 -10.68
CA TYR A 100 -1.93 -9.38 -11.92
C TYR A 100 -1.20 -10.49 -12.68
N ASN A 101 -1.26 -11.74 -12.19
CA ASN A 101 -0.50 -12.88 -12.76
C ASN A 101 -0.70 -13.04 -14.28
N LEU A 102 -1.89 -12.73 -14.79
CA LEU A 102 -2.24 -12.89 -16.22
C LEU A 102 -1.89 -11.65 -17.07
N GLY A 103 -1.30 -10.62 -16.47
CA GLY A 103 -0.94 -9.37 -17.14
C GLY A 103 -2.15 -8.57 -17.62
N LEU A 104 -1.95 -7.76 -18.67
CA LEU A 104 -2.91 -6.76 -19.15
C LEU A 104 -4.16 -7.35 -19.86
N GLY A 105 -4.27 -8.68 -19.97
CA GLY A 105 -5.41 -9.33 -20.63
C GLY A 105 -5.45 -9.16 -22.16
N VAL A 106 -4.31 -8.88 -22.81
CA VAL A 106 -4.21 -8.65 -24.25
C VAL A 106 -3.96 -9.94 -25.07
N ASP A 107 -3.51 -11.01 -24.43
CA ASP A 107 -3.32 -12.32 -25.09
C ASP A 107 -4.62 -13.12 -25.05
N HIS A 108 -5.46 -12.89 -26.06
CA HIS A 108 -6.73 -13.59 -26.20
C HIS A 108 -6.59 -15.03 -26.73
N GLN A 109 -5.43 -15.42 -27.26
CA GLN A 109 -5.24 -16.72 -27.89
C GLN A 109 -4.76 -17.77 -26.88
N HIS A 110 -3.92 -17.38 -25.92
CA HIS A 110 -3.31 -18.31 -24.95
C HIS A 110 -3.83 -18.14 -23.53
N LEU A 111 -4.86 -17.31 -23.31
CA LEU A 111 -5.39 -17.04 -21.96
C LEU A 111 -5.74 -18.31 -21.18
N VAL A 112 -6.43 -19.26 -21.83
CA VAL A 112 -6.81 -20.52 -21.17
C VAL A 112 -5.58 -21.33 -20.79
N ASP A 113 -4.58 -21.40 -21.66
CA ASP A 113 -3.35 -22.14 -21.42
C ASP A 113 -2.55 -21.52 -20.25
N MET A 114 -2.48 -20.19 -20.17
CA MET A 114 -1.85 -19.48 -19.06
C MET A 114 -2.57 -19.70 -17.72
N ILE A 115 -3.90 -19.78 -17.72
CA ILE A 115 -4.70 -20.02 -16.50
C ILE A 115 -4.47 -21.41 -15.93
N ILE A 116 -4.28 -22.43 -16.79
CA ILE A 116 -4.10 -23.82 -16.36
C ILE A 116 -2.64 -24.23 -16.19
N ASP A 117 -1.69 -23.37 -16.58
CA ASP A 117 -0.26 -23.61 -16.42
C ASP A 117 0.23 -23.17 -15.03
N PRO A 118 0.52 -24.10 -14.11
CA PRO A 118 1.02 -23.74 -12.79
C PRO A 118 2.36 -23.01 -12.84
N SER A 119 3.21 -23.31 -13.84
CA SER A 119 4.50 -22.63 -13.98
C SER A 119 4.35 -21.15 -14.37
N TYR A 120 3.28 -20.82 -15.09
CA TYR A 120 2.90 -19.45 -15.39
C TYR A 120 2.41 -18.73 -14.13
N LEU A 121 1.52 -19.38 -13.36
CA LEU A 121 0.98 -18.81 -12.11
C LEU A 121 2.03 -18.62 -11.02
N ASP A 122 3.06 -19.48 -10.99
CA ASP A 122 4.20 -19.41 -10.06
C ASP A 122 5.11 -18.20 -10.30
N GLY A 123 4.89 -17.41 -11.37
CA GLY A 123 5.66 -16.21 -11.67
C GLY A 123 5.72 -15.18 -10.53
N GLU A 124 4.68 -15.14 -9.67
CA GLU A 124 4.61 -14.21 -8.53
C GLU A 124 5.35 -14.68 -7.28
N ILE A 125 5.82 -15.94 -7.21
CA ILE A 125 6.55 -16.47 -6.05
C ILE A 125 7.77 -15.60 -5.71
N ASN A 126 8.45 -15.11 -6.76
CA ASN A 126 9.61 -14.26 -6.59
C ASN A 126 9.23 -12.85 -6.06
N THR A 127 8.06 -12.33 -6.44
CA THR A 127 7.52 -11.06 -5.91
C THR A 127 7.29 -11.19 -4.40
N PHE A 128 6.60 -12.25 -3.96
CA PHE A 128 6.34 -12.50 -2.54
C PHE A 128 7.63 -12.67 -1.74
N SER A 129 8.57 -13.48 -2.25
CA SER A 129 9.84 -13.75 -1.59
C SER A 129 10.70 -12.48 -1.45
N GLN A 130 10.73 -11.63 -2.47
CA GLN A 130 11.46 -10.37 -2.40
C GLN A 130 10.82 -9.39 -1.42
N LEU A 131 9.49 -9.20 -1.45
CA LEU A 131 8.81 -8.32 -0.51
C LEU A 131 9.02 -8.81 0.93
N GLU A 132 8.89 -10.12 1.18
CA GLU A 132 9.14 -10.72 2.49
C GLU A 132 10.57 -10.42 2.97
N ASN A 133 11.58 -10.58 2.10
CA ASN A 133 12.97 -10.28 2.43
C ASN A 133 13.19 -8.79 2.71
N ILE A 134 12.58 -7.89 1.95
CA ILE A 134 12.65 -6.44 2.19
C ILE A 134 12.07 -6.11 3.57
N VAL A 135 10.86 -6.62 3.88
CA VAL A 135 10.22 -6.37 5.18
C VAL A 135 11.08 -6.91 6.33
N LYS A 136 11.56 -8.16 6.25
CA LYS A 136 12.40 -8.79 7.27
C LYS A 136 13.75 -8.10 7.48
N SER A 137 14.32 -7.50 6.44
CA SER A 137 15.62 -6.81 6.51
C SER A 137 15.52 -5.34 6.90
N SER A 138 14.32 -4.76 6.84
CA SER A 138 14.06 -3.37 7.23
C SER A 138 13.86 -3.22 8.75
N ALA A 139 13.92 -1.99 9.24
CA ALA A 139 13.60 -1.67 10.64
C ALA A 139 12.09 -1.46 10.91
N THR A 140 11.23 -1.75 9.92
CA THR A 140 9.78 -1.55 10.02
C THR A 140 9.13 -2.59 10.95
N SER A 141 7.92 -2.28 11.40
CA SER A 141 7.00 -3.24 12.03
C SER A 141 5.82 -3.59 11.14
N ALA A 142 5.83 -3.14 9.87
CA ALA A 142 4.77 -3.39 8.92
C ALA A 142 4.63 -4.89 8.60
N VAL A 143 3.38 -5.32 8.38
CA VAL A 143 3.06 -6.62 7.81
C VAL A 143 2.75 -6.50 6.32
N ALA A 144 3.06 -7.51 5.51
CA ALA A 144 2.85 -7.49 4.07
C ALA A 144 1.52 -8.13 3.66
N TRP A 145 0.70 -7.42 2.90
CA TRP A 145 -0.59 -7.87 2.36
C TRP A 145 -0.64 -7.73 0.83
N VAL A 146 -1.49 -8.53 0.18
CA VAL A 146 -1.95 -8.26 -1.20
C VAL A 146 -3.15 -7.33 -1.10
N GLY A 147 -3.03 -6.14 -1.71
CA GLY A 147 -4.07 -5.10 -1.65
C GLY A 147 -5.07 -5.19 -2.80
N GLU A 148 -4.60 -5.60 -3.98
CA GLU A 148 -5.37 -5.79 -5.21
C GLU A 148 -4.86 -7.00 -5.99
#